data_AF-A0A532U6E1-F1
#
_entry.id   AF-A0A532U6E1-F1
#
_cell.length_a   1.000
_cell.length_b   1.000
_cell.length_c   1.000
_cell.angle_alpha   90.00
_cell.angle_beta   90.00
_cell.angle_gamma   90.00
#
_symmetry.space_group_name_H-M   'P 1'
#
loop_
_entity.id
_entity.type
_entity.pdbx_description
1 polymer ?
#
loop_
_entity_poly.entity_id
_entity_poly.type
_entity_poly.pdbx_seq_one_letter_code
_entity_poly.pdbx_strand_id
1 'polypeptide(L)' 'AEVLVKLYGKALTPQIANKYRKGDIRHCFADISNIKRILGFQPKVSFEDGMKELIEWSREAEARDKFDIAAQELRNRGLV' A
#
# COMPACT_ATOMS: atom_id res chain seq x y z
N ALA A 1 -4.98 3.43 -4.46
CA ALA A 1 -4.39 3.99 -5.71
C ALA A 1 -4.78 5.45 -5.90
N GLU A 2 -6.06 5.81 -5.85
CA GLU A 2 -6.56 7.18 -6.05
C GLU A 2 -5.94 8.22 -5.11
N VAL A 3 -5.81 7.91 -3.81
CA VAL A 3 -5.17 8.81 -2.83
C VAL A 3 -3.73 9.16 -3.24
N LEU A 4 -2.95 8.20 -3.74
CA LEU A 4 -1.59 8.47 -4.23
C LEU A 4 -1.61 9.41 -5.44
N VAL A 5 -2.48 9.14 -6.43
CA VAL A 5 -2.63 10.00 -7.62
C VAL A 5 -2.95 11.44 -7.22
N LYS A 6 -3.91 11.62 -6.31
CA LYS A 6 -4.30 12.92 -5.76
C LYS A 6 -3.14 13.60 -5.04
N LEU A 7 -2.46 12.91 -4.12
CA LEU A 7 -1.40 13.49 -3.30
C LEU A 7 -0.14 13.85 -4.11
N TYR A 8 0.20 13.08 -5.13
CA TYR A 8 1.28 13.42 -6.07
C TYR A 8 0.89 14.50 -7.09
N GLY A 9 -0.38 14.94 -7.11
CA GLY A 9 -0.88 15.91 -8.08
C GLY A 9 -0.73 15.45 -9.53
N LYS A 10 -0.87 14.15 -9.80
CA LYS A 10 -0.69 13.57 -11.13
C LYS A 10 -2.04 13.34 -11.80
N ALA A 11 -2.07 13.52 -13.12
CA ALA A 11 -3.18 13.08 -13.96
C ALA A 11 -2.91 11.65 -14.45
N LEU A 12 -3.11 10.67 -13.58
CA LEU A 12 -2.89 9.26 -13.88
C LEU A 12 -4.13 8.43 -13.54
N THR A 13 -4.53 7.53 -14.44
CA THR A 13 -5.59 6.55 -14.18
C THR A 13 -4.95 5.23 -13.74
N PRO A 14 -5.20 4.75 -12.50
CA PRO A 14 -4.67 3.47 -12.05
C PRO A 14 -5.22 2.31 -12.89
N GLN A 15 -4.34 1.41 -13.31
CA GLN A 15 -4.76 0.15 -13.94
C GLN A 15 -5.00 -0.92 -12.87
N ILE A 16 -6.22 -1.44 -12.82
CA ILE A 16 -6.59 -2.52 -11.89
C ILE A 16 -6.49 -3.85 -12.63
N ALA A 17 -5.36 -4.55 -12.45
CA ALA A 17 -5.05 -5.77 -13.19
C ALA A 17 -5.95 -6.98 -12.85
N ASN A 18 -6.66 -6.94 -11.72
CA ASN A 18 -7.45 -8.07 -11.18
C ASN A 18 -6.68 -9.40 -11.07
N LYS A 19 -5.35 -9.32 -10.95
CA LYS A 19 -4.44 -10.44 -10.71
C LYS A 19 -3.98 -10.42 -9.26
N TYR A 20 -3.82 -11.60 -8.66
CA TYR A 20 -3.42 -11.79 -7.26
C TYR A 20 -2.47 -12.98 -7.17
N ARG A 21 -1.61 -12.96 -6.16
CA ARG A 21 -0.65 -14.04 -5.91
C ARG A 21 -1.28 -15.12 -5.04
N LYS A 22 -0.73 -16.33 -5.12
CA LYS A 22 -1.11 -17.40 -4.18
C LYS A 22 -0.84 -16.92 -2.74
N GLY A 23 -1.90 -16.85 -1.93
CA GLY A 23 -1.83 -16.44 -0.53
C GLY A 23 -2.27 -15.00 -0.25
N ASP A 24 -2.59 -14.19 -1.27
CA ASP A 24 -3.13 -12.84 -1.05
C ASP A 24 -4.48 -12.90 -0.33
N ILE A 25 -4.64 -12.06 0.71
CA ILE A 25 -5.88 -11.91 1.48
C ILE A 25 -6.60 -10.64 1.03
N ARG A 26 -7.87 -10.77 0.65
CA ARG A 26 -8.66 -9.65 0.10
C ARG A 26 -8.97 -8.56 1.12
N HIS A 27 -9.33 -8.97 2.35
CA HIS A 27 -9.72 -8.06 3.42
C HIS A 27 -8.94 -8.43 4.67
N CYS A 28 -7.94 -7.61 5.02
CA CYS A 28 -7.07 -7.81 6.17
C CYS A 28 -7.09 -6.55 7.03
N PHE A 29 -8.13 -6.39 7.84
CA PHE A 29 -8.33 -5.26 8.72
C PHE A 29 -8.32 -5.72 10.18
N ALA A 30 -7.64 -4.96 11.04
CA ALA A 30 -7.61 -5.24 12.47
C ALA A 30 -8.82 -4.63 13.17
N ASP A 31 -9.57 -5.43 13.92
CA ASP A 31 -10.48 -4.91 14.94
C ASP A 31 -9.65 -4.43 16.15
N ILE A 32 -9.66 -3.12 16.37
CA ILE A 32 -8.90 -2.46 17.43
C ILE A 32 -9.73 -2.20 18.70
N SER A 33 -10.93 -2.77 18.81
CA SER A 33 -11.81 -2.58 19.97
C SER A 33 -11.16 -3.01 21.28
N ASN A 34 -10.39 -4.11 21.26
CA ASN A 34 -9.75 -4.61 22.47
C ASN A 34 -8.60 -3.70 22.96
N ILE A 35 -7.72 -3.26 22.05
CA ILE A 35 -6.61 -2.36 22.41
C ILE A 35 -7.10 -0.97 22.82
N LYS A 36 -8.19 -0.48 22.20
CA LYS A 36 -8.90 0.73 22.64
C LYS A 36 -9.39 0.60 24.08
N ARG A 37 -10.05 -0.51 24.41
CA ARG A 37 -10.63 -0.74 25.74
C ARG A 37 -9.59 -0.92 26.83
N ILE A 38 -8.55 -1.71 26.57
CA ILE A 38 -7.57 -2.09 27.60
C ILE A 38 -6.49 -1.00 27.79
N LEU A 39 -6.01 -0.42 26.69
CA LEU A 39 -4.86 0.49 26.71
C LEU A 39 -5.23 1.95 26.39
N GLY A 40 -6.49 2.24 26.06
CA GLY A 40 -6.89 3.57 25.61
C GLY A 40 -6.28 3.97 24.27
N PHE A 41 -5.75 3.02 23.49
CA PHE A 41 -5.10 3.33 22.22
C PHE A 41 -6.12 3.91 21.23
N GLN A 42 -5.80 5.05 20.64
CA GLN A 42 -6.60 5.68 19.59
C GLN A 42 -5.68 6.16 18.47
N PRO A 43 -5.93 5.74 17.20
CA PRO A 43 -5.21 6.29 16.05
C PRO A 43 -5.39 7.81 16.00
N LYS A 44 -4.28 8.54 15.91
CA LYS A 44 -4.25 10.00 15.82
C LYS A 44 -3.96 10.51 14.40
N VAL A 45 -3.40 9.64 13.56
CA VAL A 45 -3.04 9.95 12.18
C VAL A 45 -4.07 9.28 11.27
N SER A 46 -4.68 10.07 10.39
CA SER A 46 -5.59 9.55 9.38
C SER A 46 -4.81 8.81 8.29
N PHE A 47 -5.50 7.98 7.50
CA PHE A 47 -4.85 7.32 6.35
C PHE A 47 -4.25 8.35 5.39
N GLU A 48 -5.00 9.41 5.05
CA GLU A 48 -4.53 10.42 4.09
C GLU A 48 -3.34 11.21 4.62
N ASP A 49 -3.31 11.55 5.91
CA ASP A 49 -2.19 12.30 6.50
C ASP A 49 -0.94 11.44 6.61
N GLY A 50 -1.07 10.18 7.05
CA GLY A 50 0.05 9.25 7.07
C GLY A 50 0.62 8.99 5.67
N MET A 51 -0.24 8.94 4.64
CA MET A 51 0.22 8.83 3.25
C MET A 51 0.97 10.09 2.78
N LYS A 52 0.55 11.29 3.18
CA LYS A 52 1.30 12.53 2.89
C LYS A 52 2.68 12.50 3.51
N GLU A 53 2.77 12.17 4.80
CA GLU A 53 4.05 12.07 5.53
C GLU A 53 4.99 11.07 4.85
N LEU A 54 4.48 9.90 4.47
CA LEU A 54 5.24 8.88 3.76
C LEU A 54 5.75 9.37 2.40
N ILE A 55 4.91 10.05 1.63
CA ILE A 55 5.29 10.59 0.32
C ILE A 55 6.41 11.62 0.47
N GLU A 56 6.28 12.54 1.43
CA GLU A 56 7.30 13.57 1.66
C GLU A 56 8.63 12.95 2.09
N TRP A 57 8.62 11.98 3.02
CA TRP A 57 9.82 11.22 3.38
C TRP A 57 10.44 10.51 2.16
N SER A 58 9.62 9.93 1.28
CA SER A 58 10.10 9.17 0.11
C SER A 58 10.84 10.02 -0.93
N ARG A 59 10.69 11.35 -0.92
CA ARG A 59 11.31 12.24 -1.92
C ARG A 59 12.83 12.19 -1.90
N GLU A 60 13.41 11.88 -0.75
CA GLU A 60 14.85 11.81 -0.55
C GLU A 60 15.40 10.39 -0.79
N ALA A 61 14.52 9.40 -0.98
CA ALA A 61 14.90 8.01 -1.21
C ALA A 61 15.07 7.71 -2.71
N GLU A 62 16.19 7.10 -3.10
CA GLU A 62 16.36 6.57 -4.46
C GLU A 62 15.45 5.34 -4.66
N ALA A 63 14.53 5.43 -5.62
CA ALA A 63 13.69 4.31 -6.02
C ALA A 63 14.14 3.73 -7.36
N ARG A 64 14.51 2.44 -7.37
CA ARG A 64 14.76 1.69 -8.62
C ARG A 64 13.59 0.77 -8.90
N ASP A 65 12.89 1.03 -10.00
CA ASP A 65 11.80 0.16 -10.43
C ASP A 65 12.36 -1.18 -10.94
N LYS A 66 11.91 -2.28 -10.31
CA LYS A 66 12.24 -3.66 -10.68
C LYS A 66 10.98 -4.51 -10.87
N PHE A 67 9.84 -3.86 -11.13
CA PHE A 67 8.55 -4.53 -11.22
C PHE A 67 8.57 -5.70 -12.21
N ASP A 68 9.09 -5.49 -13.43
CA ASP A 68 9.09 -6.52 -14.47
C ASP A 68 9.92 -7.75 -14.09
N ILE A 69 11.06 -7.52 -13.42
CA ILE A 69 11.94 -8.59 -12.93
C ILE A 69 11.19 -9.41 -11.88
N ALA A 70 10.62 -8.76 -10.87
CA ALA A 70 9.86 -9.43 -9.82
C ALA A 70 8.64 -10.17 -10.39
N ALA A 71 7.93 -9.57 -11.36
CA ALA A 71 6.80 -10.20 -12.01
C ALA A 71 7.20 -11.47 -12.78
N GLN A 72 8.37 -11.46 -13.45
CA GLN A 72 8.88 -12.64 -14.14
C GLN A 72 9.31 -13.75 -13.16
N GLU A 73 9.97 -13.38 -12.05
CA GLU A 73 10.37 -14.35 -11.02
C GLU A 73 9.16 -15.07 -10.42
N LEU A 74 8.07 -14.34 -10.16
CA LEU A 74 6.83 -14.93 -9.63
C LEU A 74 6.20 -15.89 -10.63
N ARG A 75 6.17 -15.55 -11.93
CA ARG A 75 5.68 -16.45 -12.99
C ARG A 75 6.51 -17.72 -13.07
N ASN A 76 7.84 -17.60 -13.07
CA ASN A 76 8.75 -18.74 -13.12
C ASN A 76 8.58 -19.68 -11.92
N ARG A 77 8.10 -19.16 -10.79
CA ARG A 77 7.81 -19.94 -9.56
C ARG A 77 6.36 -20.40 -9.45
N GLY A 78 5.49 -20.10 -10.43
CA GLY A 78 4.07 -20.46 -10.40
C GLY A 78 3.28 -19.77 -9.28
N LEU A 79 3.70 -18.57 -8.87
CA LEU A 79 3.08 -17.79 -7.79
C LEU A 79 2.04 -16.77 -8.29
N VAL A 80 2.03 -16.51 -9.60
CA VAL A 80 1.10 -15.63 -10.35
C VAL A 80 0.85 -16.18 -11.75
#